data_AF-A0A1S2NHG5-F1
#
_entry.id   AF-A0A1S2NHG5-F1
#
_cell.length_a   1.000
_cell.length_b   1.000
_cell.length_c   1.000
_cell.angle_alpha   90.00
_cell.angle_beta   90.00
_cell.angle_gamma   90.00
#
_symmetry.space_group_name_H-M   'P 1'
#
loop_
_entity.id
_entity.type
_entity.pdbx_description
1 polymer ?
#
loop_
_entity_poly.entity_id
_entity_poly.type
_entity_poly.pdbx_seq_one_letter_code
_entity_poly.pdbx_strand_id
1 'polypeptide(L)'
;MRPQRRTRSRRTGPAVLVAGFLGGYCAGNMAAALRRARSPQRAARSVDSRRIVHSASDAILSVDEHATILLANPAAAQMFNSSVSAMQGARLSRFIQPPSPEAHTPLDYFPAGGGRAGRRATDYAVTGIRAGGQLFPVEGSISGVEHEGRPVFTVILRDVSERHLVQQKLARSHDQLRQLSSALQSIREEERTHIARELHDDLGQLLASLRMDLTLLTRVDHLPDASVRLIAGMENNLLTAITSLRRIATNLRPRALDEGGLYFALQGLRDEFVERHGIACTLLADEAELRLDDAASTAVFRIVQEALTNIARHAGAQNVLLNLYRTNGELLVTIQDDGRGIRAEDMEKAQSLGLVGMRERVWAMHGDITIAGDEPPGTRIDIVLPLSGHVV
;
A
#
# COMPACT_ATOMS: atom_id res chain seq x y z
N MET A 1 29.47 -68.86 -8.37
CA MET A 1 29.20 -70.29 -8.07
C MET A 1 27.85 -70.69 -8.66
N ARG A 2 27.73 -71.95 -9.11
CA ARG A 2 26.46 -72.73 -9.26
C ARG A 2 26.47 -73.81 -8.14
N PRO A 3 25.42 -74.62 -7.85
CA PRO A 3 24.25 -75.03 -8.64
C PRO A 3 22.93 -74.51 -7.98
N GLN A 4 21.71 -75.10 -8.03
CA GLN A 4 21.17 -76.37 -8.53
C GLN A 4 19.69 -76.21 -9.01
N ARG A 5 18.87 -77.27 -8.99
CA ARG A 5 17.45 -77.34 -9.39
C ARG A 5 16.76 -78.56 -8.73
N ARG A 6 15.44 -78.47 -8.46
CA ARG A 6 14.40 -79.54 -8.52
C ARG A 6 13.07 -78.86 -8.95
N THR A 7 12.04 -79.40 -9.64
CA THR A 7 11.48 -80.75 -9.96
C THR A 7 10.74 -81.42 -8.80
N ARG A 8 9.58 -82.09 -8.94
CA ARG A 8 8.61 -82.44 -10.03
C ARG A 8 7.20 -82.53 -9.36
N SER A 9 6.01 -82.81 -9.93
CA SER A 9 5.47 -83.23 -11.25
C SER A 9 3.92 -83.01 -11.30
N ARG A 10 3.23 -83.39 -12.38
CA ARG A 10 1.75 -83.29 -12.60
C ARG A 10 0.90 -84.32 -11.81
N ARG A 11 -0.43 -84.09 -11.72
CA ARG A 11 -1.51 -85.11 -11.86
C ARG A 11 -2.78 -84.49 -12.49
N THR A 12 -3.78 -85.30 -12.92
CA THR A 12 -4.78 -84.90 -13.94
C THR A 12 -6.17 -85.59 -13.86
N GLY A 13 -7.26 -84.81 -13.88
CA GLY A 13 -8.63 -85.16 -14.35
C GLY A 13 -9.46 -86.16 -13.51
N PRO A 14 -10.69 -86.56 -13.97
CA PRO A 14 -11.58 -85.95 -14.99
C PRO A 14 -13.12 -86.00 -14.66
N ALA A 15 -13.98 -85.58 -15.62
CA ALA A 15 -15.41 -85.97 -15.82
C ALA A 15 -16.51 -85.43 -14.84
N VAL A 16 -17.82 -85.28 -15.17
CA VAL A 16 -18.62 -85.37 -16.43
C VAL A 16 -19.94 -84.52 -16.36
N LEU A 17 -20.68 -84.41 -17.47
CA LEU A 17 -21.91 -83.62 -17.72
C LEU A 17 -23.18 -84.07 -16.94
N VAL A 18 -24.21 -83.19 -16.87
CA VAL A 18 -25.60 -83.39 -17.37
C VAL A 18 -26.25 -82.03 -17.74
N ALA A 19 -27.16 -82.00 -18.72
CA ALA A 19 -28.06 -80.88 -19.10
C ALA A 19 -29.53 -81.39 -19.12
N GLY A 20 -30.61 -80.58 -19.12
CA GLY A 20 -30.78 -79.12 -19.17
C GLY A 20 -32.29 -78.75 -19.27
N PHE A 21 -32.63 -77.59 -19.85
CA PHE A 21 -33.98 -77.14 -20.27
C PHE A 21 -35.12 -76.99 -19.22
N LEU A 22 -35.25 -75.76 -18.70
CA LEU A 22 -36.50 -75.04 -18.39
C LEU A 22 -36.15 -73.54 -18.31
N GLY A 23 -36.92 -72.57 -18.80
CA GLY A 23 -38.22 -72.68 -19.49
C GLY A 23 -38.89 -71.32 -19.75
N GLY A 24 -38.23 -70.39 -20.45
CA GLY A 24 -38.85 -69.19 -21.07
C GLY A 24 -39.35 -68.03 -20.19
N TYR A 25 -39.87 -68.28 -18.98
CA TYR A 25 -40.78 -67.32 -18.31
C TYR A 25 -40.15 -66.07 -17.66
N CYS A 26 -38.83 -66.02 -17.42
CA CYS A 26 -38.20 -64.93 -16.66
C CYS A 26 -37.70 -63.75 -17.51
N ALA A 27 -37.47 -63.94 -18.81
CA ALA A 27 -36.75 -62.96 -19.64
C ALA A 27 -37.53 -61.65 -19.90
N GLY A 28 -38.85 -61.73 -20.12
CA GLY A 28 -39.68 -60.57 -20.44
C GLY A 28 -39.76 -59.53 -19.30
N ASN A 29 -39.88 -59.99 -18.07
CA ASN A 29 -40.11 -59.12 -16.92
C ASN A 29 -38.85 -58.35 -16.47
N MET A 30 -37.65 -58.92 -16.59
CA MET A 30 -36.41 -58.20 -16.29
C MET A 30 -36.16 -57.01 -17.24
N ALA A 31 -36.48 -57.16 -18.53
CA ALA A 31 -36.33 -56.06 -19.50
C ALA A 31 -37.27 -54.88 -19.19
N ALA A 32 -38.49 -55.14 -18.72
CA ALA A 32 -39.44 -54.12 -18.27
C ALA A 32 -38.99 -53.46 -16.94
N ALA A 33 -38.54 -54.27 -15.97
CA ALA A 33 -38.07 -53.79 -14.67
C ALA A 33 -36.83 -52.87 -14.81
N LEU A 34 -35.84 -53.26 -15.61
CA LEU A 34 -34.63 -52.45 -15.82
C LEU A 34 -34.87 -51.16 -16.62
N ARG A 35 -35.93 -51.09 -17.44
CA ARG A 35 -36.38 -49.83 -18.05
C ARG A 35 -37.09 -48.93 -17.03
N ARG A 36 -37.93 -49.48 -16.14
CA ARG A 36 -38.58 -48.73 -15.05
C ARG A 36 -37.61 -48.29 -13.94
N ALA A 37 -36.48 -48.98 -13.74
CA ALA A 37 -35.50 -48.64 -12.71
C ALA A 37 -34.54 -47.49 -13.09
N ARG A 38 -34.37 -47.20 -14.39
CA ARG A 38 -33.46 -46.13 -14.86
C ARG A 38 -34.06 -44.73 -14.85
N SER A 39 -35.39 -44.60 -14.89
CA SER A 39 -36.08 -43.30 -14.85
C SER A 39 -35.97 -42.56 -13.50
N PRO A 40 -36.17 -43.20 -12.32
CA PRO A 40 -36.11 -42.51 -11.03
C PRO A 40 -34.73 -41.92 -10.71
N GLN A 41 -33.64 -42.62 -11.04
CA GLN A 41 -32.28 -42.15 -10.72
C GLN A 41 -31.82 -40.96 -11.56
N ARG A 42 -32.32 -40.81 -12.80
CA ARG A 42 -32.13 -39.58 -13.59
C ARG A 42 -32.90 -38.40 -12.98
N ALA A 43 -34.13 -38.63 -12.50
CA ALA A 43 -34.92 -37.61 -11.82
C ALA A 43 -34.30 -37.18 -10.47
N ALA A 44 -33.84 -38.11 -9.65
CA ALA A 44 -33.21 -37.80 -8.37
C ALA A 44 -31.96 -36.91 -8.55
N ARG A 45 -31.04 -37.29 -9.46
CA ARG A 45 -29.84 -36.48 -9.75
C ARG A 45 -30.17 -35.11 -10.34
N SER A 46 -31.22 -34.97 -11.16
CA SER A 46 -31.60 -33.66 -11.71
C SER A 46 -32.26 -32.74 -10.68
N VAL A 47 -32.92 -33.30 -9.65
CA VAL A 47 -33.47 -32.53 -8.53
C VAL A 47 -32.37 -31.96 -7.63
N ASP A 48 -31.40 -32.77 -7.21
CA ASP A 48 -30.33 -32.31 -6.30
C ASP A 48 -29.46 -31.22 -6.94
N SER A 49 -29.01 -31.40 -8.19
CA SER A 49 -28.24 -30.37 -8.90
C SER A 49 -29.03 -29.07 -9.08
N ARG A 50 -30.35 -29.14 -9.32
CA ARG A 50 -31.21 -27.93 -9.37
C ARG A 50 -31.28 -27.22 -8.02
N ARG A 51 -31.42 -27.96 -6.91
CA ARG A 51 -31.48 -27.37 -5.56
C ARG A 51 -30.21 -26.61 -5.24
N ILE A 52 -29.03 -27.18 -5.52
CA ILE A 52 -27.72 -26.55 -5.27
C ILE A 52 -27.59 -25.21 -6.01
N VAL A 53 -27.89 -25.18 -7.32
CA VAL A 53 -27.83 -23.96 -8.14
C VAL A 53 -28.86 -22.91 -7.70
N HIS A 54 -30.04 -23.36 -7.25
CA HIS A 54 -31.13 -22.51 -6.77
C HIS A 54 -30.90 -21.96 -5.34
N SER A 55 -29.96 -22.52 -4.58
CA SER A 55 -29.52 -22.03 -3.26
C SER A 55 -28.21 -21.24 -3.28
N ALA A 56 -27.58 -21.08 -4.44
CA ALA A 56 -26.33 -20.31 -4.56
C ALA A 56 -26.58 -18.80 -4.42
N SER A 57 -25.72 -18.12 -3.66
CA SER A 57 -25.79 -16.67 -3.42
C SER A 57 -25.34 -15.84 -4.62
N ASP A 58 -24.41 -16.37 -5.42
CA ASP A 58 -23.99 -15.74 -6.68
C ASP A 58 -25.01 -16.01 -7.80
N ALA A 59 -25.09 -15.09 -8.75
CA ALA A 59 -25.97 -15.23 -9.90
C ALA A 59 -25.37 -16.26 -10.88
N ILE A 60 -26.15 -17.30 -11.19
CA ILE A 60 -25.74 -18.39 -12.09
C ILE A 60 -26.67 -18.41 -13.30
N LEU A 61 -26.07 -18.28 -14.48
CA LEU A 61 -26.72 -18.46 -15.78
C LEU A 61 -26.12 -19.67 -16.50
N SER A 62 -26.93 -20.34 -17.34
CA SER A 62 -26.42 -21.21 -18.40
C SER A 62 -26.92 -20.69 -19.74
N VAL A 63 -26.03 -20.60 -20.74
CA VAL A 63 -26.31 -20.06 -22.08
C VAL A 63 -25.84 -21.01 -23.18
N ASP A 64 -26.47 -20.91 -24.36
CA ASP A 64 -26.09 -21.65 -25.58
C ASP A 64 -25.00 -20.95 -26.41
N GLU A 65 -24.61 -21.57 -27.53
CA GLU A 65 -23.66 -21.04 -28.53
C GLU A 65 -24.03 -19.64 -29.09
N HIS A 66 -25.29 -19.21 -28.97
CA HIS A 66 -25.83 -17.95 -29.48
C HIS A 66 -26.14 -16.94 -28.36
N ALA A 67 -25.61 -17.19 -27.15
CA ALA A 67 -25.82 -16.41 -25.94
C ALA A 67 -27.30 -16.29 -25.51
N THR A 68 -28.13 -17.27 -25.84
CA THR A 68 -29.50 -17.42 -25.31
C THR A 68 -29.46 -18.09 -23.93
N ILE A 69 -30.17 -17.54 -22.95
CA ILE A 69 -30.21 -18.06 -21.58
C ILE A 69 -31.11 -19.31 -21.52
N LEU A 70 -30.48 -20.47 -21.29
CA LEU A 70 -31.13 -21.76 -21.06
C LEU A 70 -31.58 -21.92 -19.61
N LEU A 71 -30.84 -21.35 -18.66
CA LEU A 71 -31.14 -21.41 -17.23
C LEU A 71 -30.69 -20.11 -16.53
N ALA A 72 -31.47 -19.69 -15.54
CA ALA A 72 -31.09 -18.66 -14.57
C ALA A 72 -31.50 -19.13 -13.16
N ASN A 73 -30.68 -18.86 -12.14
CA ASN A 73 -31.03 -19.07 -10.74
C ASN A 73 -31.76 -17.83 -10.14
N PRO A 74 -32.36 -17.92 -8.94
CA PRO A 74 -33.05 -16.79 -8.33
C PRO A 74 -32.14 -15.60 -8.05
N ALA A 75 -30.86 -15.84 -7.70
CA ALA A 75 -29.88 -14.78 -7.47
C ALA A 75 -29.62 -13.95 -8.74
N ALA A 76 -29.60 -14.57 -9.93
CA ALA A 76 -29.53 -13.86 -11.20
C ALA A 76 -30.79 -13.01 -11.46
N ALA A 77 -31.98 -13.58 -11.22
CA ALA A 77 -33.23 -12.84 -11.35
C ALA A 77 -33.28 -11.62 -10.41
N GLN A 78 -32.85 -11.79 -9.14
CA GLN A 78 -32.74 -10.71 -8.17
C GLN A 78 -31.71 -9.65 -8.58
N MET A 79 -30.50 -10.07 -9.00
CA MET A 79 -29.42 -9.17 -9.44
C MET A 79 -29.84 -8.26 -10.60
N PHE A 80 -30.54 -8.81 -11.60
CA PHE A 80 -30.98 -8.07 -12.77
C PHE A 80 -32.36 -7.39 -12.62
N ASN A 81 -32.97 -7.42 -11.43
CA ASN A 81 -34.35 -6.96 -11.18
C ASN A 81 -35.37 -7.56 -12.18
N SER A 82 -35.27 -8.85 -12.45
CA SER A 82 -36.06 -9.59 -13.43
C SER A 82 -36.70 -10.85 -12.83
N SER A 83 -37.36 -11.67 -13.64
CA SER A 83 -37.84 -13.00 -13.24
C SER A 83 -37.10 -14.10 -13.99
N VAL A 84 -36.92 -15.26 -13.35
CA VAL A 84 -36.29 -16.44 -14.00
C VAL A 84 -37.00 -16.81 -15.31
N SER A 85 -38.32 -16.63 -15.38
CA SER A 85 -39.15 -16.87 -16.58
C SER A 85 -38.99 -15.81 -17.68
N ALA A 86 -38.58 -14.58 -17.36
CA ALA A 86 -38.27 -13.53 -18.34
C ALA A 86 -36.80 -13.54 -18.78
N MET A 87 -35.92 -14.20 -18.01
CA MET A 87 -34.53 -14.45 -18.38
C MET A 87 -34.39 -15.67 -19.30
N GLN A 88 -35.11 -16.78 -19.03
CA GLN A 88 -35.07 -17.97 -19.88
C GLN A 88 -35.57 -17.64 -21.31
N GLY A 89 -34.80 -18.06 -22.31
CA GLY A 89 -35.05 -17.77 -23.73
C GLY A 89 -34.64 -16.36 -24.20
N ALA A 90 -34.18 -15.47 -23.30
CA ALA A 90 -33.67 -14.16 -23.67
C ALA A 90 -32.16 -14.20 -23.98
N ARG A 91 -31.69 -13.25 -24.81
CA ARG A 91 -30.25 -13.06 -25.06
C ARG A 91 -29.53 -12.42 -23.88
N LEU A 92 -28.28 -12.84 -23.64
CA LEU A 92 -27.39 -12.32 -22.61
C LEU A 92 -27.18 -10.80 -22.74
N SER A 93 -27.16 -10.27 -23.97
CA SER A 93 -27.05 -8.83 -24.27
C SER A 93 -28.14 -7.94 -23.67
N ARG A 94 -29.27 -8.54 -23.21
CA ARG A 94 -30.31 -7.82 -22.47
C ARG A 94 -29.91 -7.51 -21.01
N PHE A 95 -28.97 -8.26 -20.46
CA PHE A 95 -28.61 -8.25 -19.04
C PHE A 95 -27.13 -7.90 -18.81
N ILE A 96 -26.26 -8.11 -19.81
CA ILE A 96 -24.86 -7.74 -19.78
C ILE A 96 -24.56 -6.94 -21.04
N GLN A 97 -23.94 -5.77 -20.90
CA GLN A 97 -23.53 -4.95 -22.02
C GLN A 97 -22.45 -5.70 -22.82
N PRO A 98 -22.63 -5.89 -24.14
CA PRO A 98 -21.59 -6.50 -24.97
C PRO A 98 -20.35 -5.59 -25.03
N PRO A 99 -19.12 -6.13 -24.91
CA PRO A 99 -17.90 -5.31 -24.92
C PRO A 99 -17.55 -4.75 -26.30
N SER A 100 -18.10 -5.32 -27.38
CA SER A 100 -18.08 -4.75 -28.74
C SER A 100 -19.42 -5.00 -29.44
N PRO A 101 -19.77 -4.25 -30.51
CA PRO A 101 -20.97 -4.53 -31.31
C PRO A 101 -20.98 -5.92 -31.97
N GLU A 102 -19.81 -6.54 -32.12
CA GLU A 102 -19.58 -7.85 -32.76
C GLU A 102 -19.66 -9.03 -31.77
N ALA A 103 -19.79 -8.76 -30.46
CA ALA A 103 -19.89 -9.80 -29.43
C ALA A 103 -21.22 -10.56 -29.55
N HIS A 104 -21.15 -11.82 -29.97
CA HIS A 104 -22.30 -12.64 -30.37
C HIS A 104 -22.32 -14.03 -29.72
N THR A 105 -21.17 -14.52 -29.27
CA THR A 105 -21.02 -15.76 -28.48
C THR A 105 -20.88 -15.43 -26.98
N PRO A 106 -21.15 -16.36 -26.07
CA PRO A 106 -20.91 -16.17 -24.63
C PRO A 106 -19.47 -15.83 -24.25
N LEU A 107 -18.49 -16.32 -25.04
CA LEU A 107 -17.07 -16.12 -24.78
C LEU A 107 -16.62 -14.68 -25.07
N ASP A 108 -17.31 -13.97 -25.97
CA ASP A 108 -16.98 -12.59 -26.32
C ASP A 108 -17.22 -11.63 -25.14
N TYR A 109 -18.18 -11.95 -24.26
CA TYR A 109 -18.47 -11.20 -23.03
C TYR A 109 -17.43 -11.47 -21.92
N PHE A 110 -16.70 -12.59 -22.00
CA PHE A 110 -15.77 -13.08 -20.98
C PHE A 110 -14.50 -13.67 -21.64
N PRO A 111 -13.70 -12.82 -22.32
CA PRO A 111 -12.65 -13.26 -23.26
C PRO A 111 -11.53 -14.05 -22.56
N ALA A 112 -11.48 -15.35 -22.83
CA ALA A 112 -10.74 -16.35 -22.05
C ALA A 112 -9.22 -16.11 -21.98
N GLY A 113 -8.75 -15.69 -20.80
CA GLY A 113 -7.37 -15.30 -20.52
C GLY A 113 -6.42 -16.47 -20.24
N GLY A 114 -6.31 -17.42 -21.16
CA GLY A 114 -5.22 -18.42 -21.22
C GLY A 114 -5.03 -19.40 -20.05
N GLY A 115 -5.82 -19.30 -18.98
CA GLY A 115 -5.65 -20.08 -17.76
C GLY A 115 -6.11 -21.54 -17.89
N ARG A 116 -5.23 -22.50 -17.57
CA ARG A 116 -5.63 -23.90 -17.35
C ARG A 116 -6.65 -23.97 -16.20
N ALA A 117 -7.76 -24.66 -16.42
CA ALA A 117 -8.81 -24.85 -15.43
C ALA A 117 -8.24 -25.38 -14.10
N GLY A 118 -8.48 -24.66 -13.00
CA GLY A 118 -8.19 -25.13 -11.63
C GLY A 118 -7.61 -24.11 -10.65
N ARG A 119 -7.04 -22.98 -11.08
CA ARG A 119 -6.53 -21.95 -10.13
C ARG A 119 -6.76 -20.52 -10.62
N ARG A 120 -7.45 -19.75 -9.76
CA ARG A 120 -7.93 -18.37 -9.94
C ARG A 120 -8.92 -18.21 -11.10
N ALA A 121 -10.14 -17.77 -10.77
CA ALA A 121 -10.91 -17.00 -11.74
C ALA A 121 -10.15 -15.69 -11.97
N THR A 122 -10.06 -15.26 -13.22
CA THR A 122 -9.60 -13.91 -13.57
C THR A 122 -10.81 -13.00 -13.54
N ASP A 123 -10.75 -11.92 -12.77
CA ASP A 123 -11.91 -11.06 -12.50
C ASP A 123 -12.27 -10.20 -13.73
N TYR A 124 -13.22 -10.68 -14.53
CA TYR A 124 -13.75 -9.90 -15.66
C TYR A 124 -14.81 -8.91 -15.16
N ALA A 125 -14.43 -7.64 -15.08
CA ALA A 125 -15.38 -6.55 -14.86
C ALA A 125 -16.19 -6.30 -16.15
N VAL A 126 -17.46 -6.64 -16.13
CA VAL A 126 -18.44 -6.36 -17.19
C VAL A 126 -19.56 -5.47 -16.66
N THR A 127 -20.24 -4.74 -17.55
CA THR A 127 -21.37 -3.89 -17.15
C THR A 127 -22.67 -4.69 -17.20
N GLY A 128 -23.25 -4.96 -16.04
CA GLY A 128 -24.60 -5.49 -15.93
C GLY A 128 -25.67 -4.42 -16.22
N ILE A 129 -26.82 -4.86 -16.71
CA ILE A 129 -27.98 -4.03 -17.06
C ILE A 129 -29.20 -4.57 -16.30
N ARG A 130 -29.71 -3.82 -15.31
CA ARG A 130 -30.95 -4.20 -14.62
C ARG A 130 -32.16 -3.91 -15.51
N ALA A 131 -33.30 -4.56 -15.27
CA ALA A 131 -34.48 -4.48 -16.14
C ALA A 131 -35.04 -3.07 -16.41
N GLY A 132 -34.70 -2.07 -15.59
CA GLY A 132 -35.01 -0.65 -15.80
C GLY A 132 -33.92 0.15 -16.56
N GLY A 133 -32.95 -0.51 -17.19
CA GLY A 133 -31.84 0.13 -17.92
C GLY A 133 -30.67 0.62 -17.05
N GLN A 134 -30.74 0.46 -15.72
CA GLN A 134 -29.66 0.84 -14.81
C GLN A 134 -28.41 -0.03 -15.04
N LEU A 135 -27.30 0.63 -15.37
CA LEU A 135 -25.98 0.00 -15.47
C LEU A 135 -25.35 -0.21 -14.09
N PHE A 136 -24.64 -1.32 -13.90
CA PHE A 136 -23.91 -1.63 -12.65
C PHE A 136 -22.69 -2.53 -12.91
N PRO A 137 -21.60 -2.43 -12.12
CA PRO A 137 -20.41 -3.25 -12.31
C PRO A 137 -20.64 -4.69 -11.80
N VAL A 138 -20.24 -5.66 -12.61
CA VAL A 138 -20.36 -7.09 -12.34
C VAL A 138 -19.01 -7.77 -12.55
N GLU A 139 -18.52 -8.51 -11.56
CA GLU A 139 -17.43 -9.48 -11.76
C GLU A 139 -18.04 -10.78 -12.29
N GLY A 140 -17.51 -11.31 -13.40
CA GLY A 140 -18.01 -12.53 -14.03
C GLY A 140 -16.95 -13.56 -14.37
N SER A 141 -17.35 -14.83 -14.40
CA SER A 141 -16.54 -15.95 -14.86
C SER A 141 -17.37 -16.92 -15.68
N ILE A 142 -16.76 -17.52 -16.71
CA ILE A 142 -17.43 -18.42 -17.66
C ILE A 142 -16.76 -19.80 -17.68
N SER A 143 -17.56 -20.85 -17.91
CA SER A 143 -17.08 -22.23 -18.07
C SER A 143 -17.92 -22.96 -19.12
N GLY A 144 -17.28 -23.52 -20.14
CA GLY A 144 -17.95 -24.28 -21.21
C GLY A 144 -17.93 -25.78 -20.97
N VAL A 145 -19.03 -26.47 -21.27
CA VAL A 145 -19.15 -27.93 -21.30
C VAL A 145 -19.98 -28.38 -22.50
N GLU A 146 -19.65 -29.51 -23.11
CA GLU A 146 -20.54 -30.10 -24.13
C GLU A 146 -21.72 -30.83 -23.46
N HIS A 147 -22.92 -30.57 -23.98
CA HIS A 147 -24.15 -31.25 -23.59
C HIS A 147 -24.92 -31.71 -24.84
N GLU A 148 -25.14 -33.02 -24.96
CA GLU A 148 -25.85 -33.65 -26.09
C GLU A 148 -25.36 -33.22 -27.49
N GLY A 149 -24.06 -32.88 -27.61
CA GLY A 149 -23.42 -32.45 -28.86
C GLY A 149 -23.45 -30.95 -29.14
N ARG A 150 -23.82 -30.10 -28.16
CA ARG A 150 -23.76 -28.63 -28.24
C ARG A 150 -22.97 -28.03 -27.08
N PRO A 151 -22.26 -26.91 -27.26
CA PRO A 151 -21.54 -26.25 -26.18
C PRO A 151 -22.50 -25.42 -25.31
N VAL A 152 -22.57 -25.73 -24.02
CA VAL A 152 -23.34 -24.98 -23.02
C VAL A 152 -22.36 -24.29 -22.09
N PHE A 153 -22.51 -22.98 -21.91
CA PHE A 153 -21.64 -22.17 -21.06
C PHE A 153 -22.36 -21.81 -19.77
N THR A 154 -21.77 -22.14 -18.63
CA THR A 154 -22.23 -21.67 -17.32
C THR A 154 -21.45 -20.42 -16.94
N VAL A 155 -22.18 -19.34 -16.68
CA VAL A 155 -21.65 -18.03 -16.27
C VAL A 155 -22.01 -17.80 -14.82
N ILE A 156 -21.03 -17.48 -13.98
CA ILE A 156 -21.22 -17.08 -12.58
C ILE A 156 -20.88 -15.59 -12.47
N LEU A 157 -21.79 -14.83 -11.85
CA LEU A 157 -21.79 -13.37 -11.82
C LEU A 157 -21.96 -12.86 -10.38
N ARG A 158 -21.25 -11.78 -10.05
CA ARG A 158 -21.33 -11.09 -8.75
C ARG A 158 -21.45 -9.58 -8.96
N ASP A 159 -22.47 -8.98 -8.35
CA ASP A 159 -22.63 -7.53 -8.29
C ASP A 159 -21.56 -6.94 -7.34
N VAL A 160 -20.72 -6.03 -7.84
CA VAL A 160 -19.65 -5.40 -7.05
C VAL A 160 -19.89 -3.92 -6.77
N SER A 161 -21.12 -3.43 -7.00
CA SER A 161 -21.50 -2.03 -6.79
C SER A 161 -21.15 -1.54 -5.38
N GLU A 162 -21.46 -2.34 -4.35
CA GLU A 162 -21.18 -2.00 -2.95
C GLU A 162 -19.69 -1.99 -2.65
N ARG A 163 -18.95 -3.03 -3.09
CA ARG A 163 -17.50 -3.14 -2.93
C ARG A 163 -16.77 -1.95 -3.57
N HIS A 164 -17.10 -1.62 -4.82
CA HIS A 164 -16.53 -0.45 -5.51
C HIS A 164 -16.89 0.87 -4.82
N LEU A 165 -18.14 1.04 -4.35
CA LEU A 165 -18.55 2.24 -3.63
C LEU A 165 -17.82 2.41 -2.29
N VAL A 166 -17.60 1.32 -1.54
CA VAL A 166 -16.82 1.33 -0.30
C VAL A 166 -15.35 1.64 -0.58
N GLN A 167 -14.75 1.03 -1.61
CA GLN A 167 -13.37 1.32 -2.02
C GLN A 167 -13.17 2.78 -2.45
N GLN A 168 -14.10 3.35 -3.24
CA GLN A 168 -14.06 4.76 -3.64
C GLN A 168 -14.23 5.71 -2.45
N LYS A 169 -15.14 5.41 -1.51
CA LYS A 169 -15.29 6.20 -0.27
C LYS A 169 -14.03 6.16 0.60
N LEU A 170 -13.41 4.98 0.73
CA LEU A 170 -12.18 4.81 1.51
C LEU A 170 -11.01 5.57 0.89
N ALA A 171 -10.79 5.43 -0.42
CA ALA A 171 -9.76 6.17 -1.15
C ALA A 171 -9.93 7.69 -0.98
N ARG A 172 -11.13 8.21 -1.23
CA ARG A 172 -11.43 9.64 -1.04
C ARG A 172 -11.21 10.11 0.41
N SER A 173 -11.54 9.28 1.41
CA SER A 173 -11.28 9.60 2.81
C SER A 173 -9.79 9.61 3.15
N HIS A 174 -8.98 8.73 2.54
CA HIS A 174 -7.52 8.74 2.70
C HIS A 174 -6.91 9.99 2.07
N ASP A 175 -7.34 10.38 0.87
CA ASP A 175 -6.88 11.61 0.22
C ASP A 175 -7.22 12.86 1.04
N GLN A 176 -8.45 12.95 1.57
CA GLN A 176 -8.86 14.05 2.45
C GLN A 176 -8.07 14.10 3.77
N LEU A 177 -7.75 12.94 4.37
CA LEU A 177 -6.90 12.88 5.56
C LEU A 177 -5.46 13.29 5.26
N ARG A 178 -4.90 12.89 4.11
CA ARG A 178 -3.55 13.29 3.65
C ARG A 178 -3.47 14.79 3.37
N GLN A 179 -4.48 15.37 2.73
CA GLN A 179 -4.58 16.81 2.51
C GLN A 179 -4.66 17.59 3.83
N LEU A 180 -5.47 17.11 4.79
CA LEU A 180 -5.57 17.74 6.11
C LEU A 180 -4.28 17.61 6.93
N SER A 181 -3.58 16.46 6.85
CA SER A 181 -2.26 16.26 7.45
C SER A 181 -1.26 17.30 6.95
N SER A 182 -1.12 17.40 5.62
CA SER A 182 -0.21 18.36 4.98
C SER A 182 -0.54 19.82 5.31
N ALA A 183 -1.82 20.19 5.35
CA ALA A 183 -2.24 21.55 5.72
C ALA A 183 -1.92 21.86 7.20
N LEU A 184 -2.17 20.92 8.11
CA LEU A 184 -1.81 21.05 9.52
C LEU A 184 -0.29 21.01 9.78
N GLN A 185 0.49 20.43 8.87
CA GLN A 185 1.95 20.50 8.86
C GLN A 185 2.41 21.92 8.48
N SER A 186 1.92 22.46 7.35
CA SER A 186 2.25 23.83 6.88
C SER A 186 1.93 24.88 7.93
N ILE A 187 0.70 24.89 8.45
CA ILE A 187 0.25 25.83 9.49
C ILE A 187 1.14 25.76 10.74
N ARG A 188 1.61 24.56 11.13
CA ARG A 188 2.53 24.40 12.27
C ARG A 188 3.95 24.88 11.97
N GLU A 189 4.42 24.79 10.73
CA GLU A 189 5.73 25.29 10.32
C GLU A 189 5.71 26.81 10.15
N GLU A 190 4.63 27.38 9.62
CA GLU A 190 4.34 28.82 9.59
C GLU A 190 4.26 29.41 11.02
N GLU A 191 3.49 28.80 11.92
CA GLU A 191 3.34 29.24 13.32
C GLU A 191 4.67 29.17 14.08
N ARG A 192 5.43 28.08 13.94
CA ARG A 192 6.80 27.98 14.50
C ARG A 192 7.72 29.07 13.95
N THR A 193 7.60 29.40 12.67
CA THR A 193 8.38 30.43 12.00
C THR A 193 7.97 31.84 12.47
N HIS A 194 6.70 32.05 12.80
CA HIS A 194 6.19 33.29 13.40
C HIS A 194 6.71 33.49 14.84
N ILE A 195 6.53 32.49 15.71
CA ILE A 195 6.96 32.53 17.11
C ILE A 195 8.49 32.67 17.19
N ALA A 196 9.26 32.01 16.30
CA ALA A 196 10.71 32.15 16.26
C ALA A 196 11.18 33.57 15.89
N ARG A 197 10.37 34.33 15.13
CA ARG A 197 10.65 35.74 14.83
C ARG A 197 10.32 36.63 16.02
N GLU A 198 9.10 36.57 16.57
CA GLU A 198 8.73 37.37 17.75
C GLU A 198 9.66 37.15 18.95
N LEU A 199 10.02 35.89 19.25
CA LEU A 199 10.97 35.57 20.32
C LEU A 199 12.38 36.14 20.07
N HIS A 200 12.77 36.37 18.83
CA HIS A 200 14.07 36.97 18.52
C HIS A 200 14.00 38.50 18.49
N ASP A 201 12.93 39.06 17.92
CA ASP A 201 12.80 40.49 17.72
C ASP A 201 12.49 41.21 19.05
N ASP A 202 11.55 40.72 19.86
CA ASP A 202 11.20 41.33 21.14
C ASP A 202 12.19 40.95 22.26
N LEU A 203 12.30 39.66 22.60
CA LEU A 203 13.15 39.23 23.72
C LEU A 203 14.65 39.37 23.39
N GLY A 204 15.05 39.22 22.13
CA GLY A 204 16.44 39.42 21.73
C GLY A 204 16.89 40.88 21.88
N GLN A 205 16.06 41.85 21.49
CA GLN A 205 16.34 43.27 21.72
C GLN A 205 16.34 43.63 23.20
N LEU A 206 15.38 43.14 23.98
CA LEU A 206 15.33 43.36 25.44
C LEU A 206 16.58 42.83 26.15
N LEU A 207 17.01 41.60 25.84
CA LEU A 207 18.24 41.03 26.41
C LEU A 207 19.50 41.75 25.93
N ALA A 208 19.51 42.29 24.71
CA ALA A 208 20.61 43.12 24.20
C ALA A 208 20.71 44.46 24.95
N SER A 209 19.58 45.13 25.22
CA SER A 209 19.53 46.35 26.04
C SER A 209 20.04 46.08 27.45
N LEU A 210 19.50 45.07 28.14
CA LEU A 210 19.93 44.69 29.49
C LEU A 210 21.43 44.37 29.57
N ARG A 211 22.00 43.77 28.52
CA ARG A 211 23.46 43.53 28.45
C ARG A 211 24.23 44.83 28.33
N MET A 212 23.72 45.78 27.55
CA MET A 212 24.33 47.10 27.39
C MET A 212 24.27 47.91 28.69
N ASP A 213 23.15 47.86 29.42
CA ASP A 213 22.98 48.48 30.73
C ASP A 213 23.96 47.90 31.77
N LEU A 214 24.11 46.56 31.84
CA LEU A 214 25.14 45.93 32.67
C LEU A 214 26.57 46.33 32.26
N THR A 215 26.84 46.45 30.95
CA THR A 215 28.14 46.89 30.41
C THR A 215 28.45 48.36 30.71
N LEU A 216 27.42 49.19 30.96
CA LEU A 216 27.59 50.56 31.43
C LEU A 216 27.82 50.60 32.95
N LEU A 217 27.13 49.74 33.71
CA LEU A 217 27.35 49.62 35.17
C LEU A 217 28.78 49.16 35.52
N THR A 218 29.42 48.28 34.74
CA THR A 218 30.83 47.89 34.96
C THR A 218 31.84 49.02 34.74
N ARG A 219 31.41 50.20 34.23
CA ARG A 219 32.26 51.39 34.02
C ARG A 219 32.11 52.45 35.11
N VAL A 220 31.36 52.16 36.18
CA VAL A 220 31.17 53.09 37.31
C VAL A 220 32.32 52.91 38.31
N ASP A 221 33.13 53.96 38.49
CA ASP A 221 34.20 53.98 39.48
C ASP A 221 33.67 53.83 40.93
N HIS A 222 34.53 53.28 41.79
CA HIS A 222 34.27 53.08 43.23
C HIS A 222 33.07 52.18 43.60
N LEU A 223 32.62 51.30 42.70
CA LEU A 223 31.68 50.23 43.04
C LEU A 223 32.24 49.30 44.15
N PRO A 224 31.46 48.96 45.19
CA PRO A 224 31.87 47.96 46.18
C PRO A 224 32.01 46.56 45.57
N ASP A 225 32.98 45.76 46.04
CA ASP A 225 33.25 44.40 45.53
C ASP A 225 32.01 43.49 45.50
N ALA A 226 31.08 43.68 46.44
CA ALA A 226 29.82 42.94 46.49
C ALA A 226 28.94 43.25 45.27
N SER A 227 28.87 44.52 44.86
CA SER A 227 28.16 44.97 43.65
C SER A 227 28.85 44.46 42.38
N VAL A 228 30.19 44.49 42.32
CA VAL A 228 30.96 43.96 41.19
C VAL A 228 30.69 42.46 40.99
N ARG A 229 30.71 41.67 42.08
CA ARG A 229 30.35 40.24 42.02
C ARG A 229 28.88 40.01 41.64
N LEU A 230 27.96 40.87 42.07
CA LEU A 230 26.55 40.79 41.71
C LEU A 230 26.34 41.04 40.21
N ILE A 231 26.97 42.08 39.66
CA ILE A 231 26.91 42.43 38.22
C ILE A 231 27.48 41.29 37.36
N ALA A 232 28.63 40.72 37.73
CA ALA A 232 29.19 39.57 37.03
C ALA A 232 28.27 38.32 37.07
N GLY A 233 27.57 38.10 38.20
CA GLY A 233 26.55 37.07 38.31
C GLY A 233 25.32 37.34 37.42
N MET A 234 24.89 38.58 37.33
CA MET A 234 23.80 39.01 36.42
C MET A 234 24.19 38.84 34.96
N GLU A 235 25.42 39.16 34.57
CA GLU A 235 25.93 38.97 33.21
C GLU A 235 25.98 37.48 32.82
N ASN A 236 26.49 36.60 33.70
CA ASN A 236 26.45 35.15 33.47
C ASN A 236 25.01 34.62 33.32
N ASN A 237 24.08 35.06 34.16
CA ASN A 237 22.67 34.69 34.04
C ASN A 237 22.05 35.19 32.73
N LEU A 238 22.41 36.41 32.29
CA LEU A 238 21.92 36.99 31.05
C LEU A 238 22.48 36.27 29.82
N LEU A 239 23.78 35.92 29.81
CA LEU A 239 24.39 35.07 28.78
C LEU A 239 23.72 33.69 28.72
N THR A 240 23.40 33.09 29.88
CA THR A 240 22.65 31.82 29.96
C THR A 240 21.24 31.95 29.38
N ALA A 241 20.56 33.08 29.63
CA ALA A 241 19.24 33.38 29.07
C ALA A 241 19.30 33.60 27.55
N ILE A 242 20.27 34.37 27.04
CA ILE A 242 20.49 34.60 25.60
C ILE A 242 20.75 33.29 24.86
N THR A 243 21.62 32.42 25.39
CA THR A 243 21.89 31.11 24.82
C THR A 243 20.65 30.21 24.85
N SER A 244 19.88 30.25 25.93
CA SER A 244 18.62 29.50 26.05
C SER A 244 17.55 29.98 25.07
N LEU A 245 17.39 31.30 24.90
CA LEU A 245 16.47 31.90 23.93
C LEU A 245 16.87 31.54 22.50
N ARG A 246 18.17 31.67 22.15
CA ARG A 246 18.70 31.25 20.86
C ARG A 246 18.41 29.78 20.57
N ARG A 247 18.64 28.88 21.54
CA ARG A 247 18.33 27.45 21.43
C ARG A 247 16.83 27.18 21.23
N ILE A 248 15.95 27.93 21.89
CA ILE A 248 14.50 27.80 21.69
C ILE A 248 14.11 28.28 20.28
N ALA A 249 14.62 29.45 19.87
CA ALA A 249 14.37 30.01 18.55
C ALA A 249 14.88 29.10 17.42
N THR A 250 16.09 28.52 17.50
CA THR A 250 16.62 27.63 16.45
C THR A 250 15.84 26.32 16.30
N ASN A 251 15.29 25.78 17.40
CA ASN A 251 14.41 24.62 17.35
C ASN A 251 13.08 24.95 16.63
N LEU A 252 12.55 26.16 16.86
CA LEU A 252 11.34 26.65 16.20
C LEU A 252 11.60 26.99 14.72
N ARG A 253 12.59 27.83 14.40
CA ARG A 253 13.06 28.13 13.03
C ARG A 253 14.61 28.21 13.01
N PRO A 254 15.31 27.41 12.19
CA PRO A 254 16.77 27.43 12.13
C PRO A 254 17.28 28.70 11.41
N ARG A 255 17.60 29.77 12.16
CA ARG A 255 18.07 31.06 11.61
C ARG A 255 19.34 30.96 10.76
N ALA A 256 20.09 29.85 10.85
CA ALA A 256 21.22 29.57 9.95
C ALA A 256 20.80 29.43 8.47
N LEU A 257 19.55 29.01 8.19
CA LEU A 257 18.98 29.05 6.85
C LEU A 257 18.83 30.52 6.38
N ASP A 258 18.29 31.38 7.23
CA ASP A 258 18.00 32.79 6.94
C ASP A 258 19.28 33.64 6.80
N GLU A 259 20.34 33.33 7.56
CA GLU A 259 21.56 34.14 7.67
C GLU A 259 22.77 33.57 6.89
N GLY A 260 22.73 32.30 6.48
CA GLY A 260 23.83 31.64 5.75
C GLY A 260 23.42 30.58 4.71
N GLY A 261 22.14 30.22 4.62
CA GLY A 261 21.68 29.19 3.70
C GLY A 261 21.93 27.74 4.16
N LEU A 262 21.50 26.78 3.34
CA LEU A 262 21.39 25.37 3.71
C LEU A 262 22.72 24.73 4.15
N TYR A 263 23.83 25.02 3.48
CA TYR A 263 25.14 24.41 3.79
C TYR A 263 25.58 24.69 5.24
N PHE A 264 25.59 25.96 5.65
CA PHE A 264 25.98 26.36 7.01
C PHE A 264 24.96 25.90 8.07
N ALA A 265 23.67 25.82 7.70
CA ALA A 265 22.65 25.24 8.56
C ALA A 265 22.90 23.75 8.85
N LEU A 266 23.23 22.96 7.81
CA LEU A 266 23.59 21.54 7.97
C LEU A 266 24.92 21.36 8.71
N GLN A 267 25.90 22.25 8.51
CA GLN A 267 27.16 22.24 9.25
C GLN A 267 26.94 22.47 10.76
N GLY A 268 26.14 23.48 11.14
CA GLY A 268 25.79 23.73 12.54
C GLY A 268 24.98 22.59 13.17
N LEU A 269 24.06 21.99 12.41
CA LEU A 269 23.28 20.83 12.84
C LEU A 269 24.15 19.57 13.07
N ARG A 270 25.16 19.34 12.22
CA ARG A 270 26.20 18.31 12.41
C ARG A 270 26.94 18.55 13.72
N ASP A 271 27.41 19.77 13.96
CA ASP A 271 28.23 20.07 15.14
C ASP A 271 27.44 19.97 16.45
N GLU A 272 26.19 20.46 16.48
CA GLU A 272 25.28 20.27 17.63
C GLU A 272 24.96 18.78 17.88
N PHE A 273 24.87 17.96 16.83
CA PHE A 273 24.65 16.52 16.94
C PHE A 273 25.88 15.79 17.51
N VAL A 274 27.08 16.09 17.01
CA VAL A 274 28.35 15.52 17.50
C VAL A 274 28.58 15.90 18.97
N GLU A 275 28.43 17.18 19.33
CA GLU A 275 28.59 17.66 20.71
C GLU A 275 27.60 17.00 21.68
N ARG A 276 26.33 16.86 21.28
CA ARG A 276 25.28 16.34 22.16
C ARG A 276 25.29 14.82 22.32
N HIS A 277 25.65 14.08 21.27
CA HIS A 277 25.47 12.63 21.22
C HIS A 277 26.78 11.83 21.17
N GLY A 278 27.93 12.45 20.86
CA GLY A 278 29.22 11.77 20.75
C GLY A 278 29.33 10.82 19.54
N ILE A 279 28.37 10.88 18.62
CA ILE A 279 28.33 10.10 17.37
C ILE A 279 29.07 10.91 16.31
N ALA A 280 30.02 10.29 15.59
CA ALA A 280 30.75 10.96 14.52
C ALA A 280 29.81 11.23 13.33
N CYS A 281 29.83 12.45 12.78
CA CYS A 281 28.97 12.84 11.66
C CYS A 281 29.79 13.55 10.58
N THR A 282 29.93 12.90 9.41
CA THR A 282 30.63 13.43 8.24
C THR A 282 29.62 14.13 7.33
N LEU A 283 29.89 15.38 6.97
CA LEU A 283 29.12 16.13 5.96
C LEU A 283 29.96 16.26 4.69
N LEU A 284 29.50 15.64 3.60
CA LEU A 284 30.00 15.79 2.25
C LEU A 284 28.98 16.63 1.47
N ALA A 285 29.29 17.90 1.22
CA ALA A 285 28.49 18.82 0.42
C ALA A 285 29.36 19.98 -0.06
N ASP A 286 28.98 20.63 -1.16
CA ASP A 286 29.51 21.92 -1.59
C ASP A 286 28.49 23.03 -1.31
N GLU A 287 28.95 24.18 -0.83
CA GLU A 287 28.11 25.37 -0.61
C GLU A 287 27.44 25.85 -1.91
N ALA A 288 28.15 25.77 -3.03
CA ALA A 288 27.64 26.18 -4.34
C ALA A 288 26.51 25.26 -4.84
N GLU A 289 26.55 23.97 -4.50
CA GLU A 289 25.53 23.00 -4.89
C GLU A 289 24.27 23.05 -4.00
N LEU A 290 24.33 23.69 -2.83
CA LEU A 290 23.22 23.83 -1.88
C LEU A 290 22.51 25.20 -1.92
N ARG A 291 22.68 25.97 -2.99
CA ARG A 291 21.90 27.20 -3.26
C ARG A 291 20.51 26.85 -3.78
N LEU A 292 19.54 26.85 -2.88
CA LEU A 292 18.13 26.52 -3.08
C LEU A 292 17.25 27.67 -2.60
N ASP A 293 15.97 27.66 -2.94
CA ASP A 293 15.00 28.59 -2.34
C ASP A 293 14.71 28.26 -0.86
N ASP A 294 14.01 29.17 -0.16
CA ASP A 294 13.66 29.03 1.26
C ASP A 294 12.86 27.73 1.54
N ALA A 295 12.02 27.31 0.60
CA ALA A 295 11.12 26.17 0.77
C ALA A 295 11.88 24.83 0.70
N ALA A 296 12.67 24.63 -0.36
CA ALA A 296 13.54 23.46 -0.51
C ALA A 296 14.64 23.44 0.58
N SER A 297 15.23 24.59 0.90
CA SER A 297 16.22 24.70 1.99
C SER A 297 15.61 24.28 3.34
N THR A 298 14.42 24.78 3.68
CA THR A 298 13.73 24.40 4.92
C THR A 298 13.36 22.93 4.93
N ALA A 299 12.82 22.40 3.83
CA ALA A 299 12.40 21.01 3.75
C ALA A 299 13.58 20.03 3.88
N VAL A 300 14.70 20.27 3.17
CA VAL A 300 15.93 19.45 3.27
C VAL A 300 16.51 19.52 4.68
N PHE A 301 16.61 20.71 5.28
CA PHE A 301 17.08 20.83 6.66
C PHE A 301 16.20 20.03 7.64
N ARG A 302 14.87 20.14 7.54
CA ARG A 302 13.93 19.39 8.40
C ARG A 302 13.97 17.88 8.15
N ILE A 303 14.37 17.44 6.96
CA ILE A 303 14.59 16.02 6.66
C ILE A 303 15.85 15.54 7.40
N VAL A 304 16.98 16.24 7.26
CA VAL A 304 18.24 15.88 7.95
C VAL A 304 18.09 15.94 9.47
N GLN A 305 17.41 16.97 10.00
CA GLN A 305 17.12 17.12 11.43
C GLN A 305 16.30 15.94 11.98
N GLU A 306 15.27 15.50 11.25
CA GLU A 306 14.44 14.36 11.65
C GLU A 306 15.24 13.04 11.54
N ALA A 307 16.01 12.84 10.48
CA ALA A 307 16.85 11.66 10.31
C ALA A 307 17.90 11.53 11.44
N LEU A 308 18.67 12.59 11.73
CA LEU A 308 19.62 12.62 12.84
C LEU A 308 18.93 12.37 14.20
N THR A 309 17.73 12.94 14.41
CA THR A 309 16.94 12.69 15.63
C THR A 309 16.54 11.22 15.76
N ASN A 310 16.21 10.54 14.66
CA ASN A 310 15.91 9.11 14.67
C ASN A 310 17.18 8.27 14.91
N ILE A 311 18.31 8.61 14.29
CA ILE A 311 19.60 7.93 14.51
C ILE A 311 20.00 7.97 16.00
N ALA A 312 20.03 9.17 16.60
CA ALA A 312 20.41 9.34 18.01
C ALA A 312 19.49 8.62 19.00
N ARG A 313 18.21 8.38 18.64
CA ARG A 313 17.22 7.72 19.51
C ARG A 313 17.08 6.23 19.26
N HIS A 314 17.40 5.75 18.05
CA HIS A 314 16.97 4.44 17.57
C HIS A 314 18.03 3.62 16.83
N ALA A 315 19.13 4.19 16.31
CA ALA A 315 20.13 3.44 15.56
C ALA A 315 21.17 2.74 16.47
N GLY A 316 21.70 3.47 17.45
CA GLY A 316 22.88 3.03 18.21
C GLY A 316 24.19 3.09 17.39
N ALA A 317 24.19 3.90 16.33
CA ALA A 317 25.32 4.13 15.43
C ALA A 317 26.49 4.83 16.14
N GLN A 318 27.69 4.63 15.60
CA GLN A 318 28.93 5.36 15.94
C GLN A 318 29.29 6.39 14.87
N ASN A 319 28.92 6.15 13.61
CA ASN A 319 29.22 6.99 12.46
C ASN A 319 27.95 7.29 11.65
N VAL A 320 27.86 8.52 11.17
CA VAL A 320 26.82 9.01 10.25
C VAL A 320 27.49 9.68 9.06
N LEU A 321 26.99 9.40 7.86
CA LEU A 321 27.34 10.09 6.63
C LEU A 321 26.13 10.89 6.13
N LEU A 322 26.33 12.19 5.97
CA LEU A 322 25.45 13.10 5.25
C LEU A 322 26.13 13.45 3.92
N ASN A 323 25.60 12.98 2.80
CA ASN A 323 26.11 13.28 1.47
C ASN A 323 25.03 14.02 0.67
N LEU A 324 25.32 15.25 0.25
CA LEU A 324 24.41 16.07 -0.54
C LEU A 324 25.14 16.62 -1.76
N TYR A 325 24.64 16.31 -2.96
CA TYR A 325 25.24 16.78 -4.21
C TYR A 325 24.17 16.98 -5.29
N ARG A 326 24.46 17.87 -6.24
CA ARG A 326 23.56 18.25 -7.33
C ARG A 326 24.00 17.61 -8.64
N THR A 327 23.08 16.98 -9.38
CA THR A 327 23.38 16.45 -10.72
C THR A 327 22.16 16.59 -11.64
N ASN A 328 22.36 16.88 -12.92
CA ASN A 328 21.31 16.94 -13.95
C ASN A 328 20.08 17.85 -13.67
N GLY A 329 20.13 18.72 -12.66
CA GLY A 329 18.98 19.53 -12.22
C GLY A 329 18.22 18.96 -11.01
N GLU A 330 18.74 17.91 -10.39
CA GLU A 330 18.23 17.24 -9.19
C GLU A 330 19.23 17.41 -8.04
N LEU A 331 18.73 17.50 -6.79
CA LEU A 331 19.52 17.35 -5.58
C LEU A 331 19.36 15.92 -5.07
N LEU A 332 20.50 15.23 -4.87
CA LEU A 332 20.53 13.93 -4.21
C LEU A 332 21.00 14.13 -2.77
N VAL A 333 20.26 13.53 -1.84
CA VAL A 333 20.55 13.53 -0.41
C VAL A 333 20.59 12.09 0.08
N THR A 334 21.78 11.62 0.45
CA THR A 334 21.98 10.32 1.12
C THR A 334 22.30 10.57 2.59
N ILE A 335 21.56 9.93 3.48
CA ILE A 335 21.80 9.87 4.92
C ILE A 335 22.01 8.41 5.30
N GLN A 336 23.16 8.08 5.87
CA GLN A 336 23.56 6.70 6.18
C GLN A 336 24.09 6.63 7.62
N ASP A 337 23.69 5.61 8.39
CA ASP A 337 24.20 5.30 9.74
C ASP A 337 24.73 3.87 9.82
N ASP A 338 25.71 3.60 10.69
CA ASP A 338 26.31 2.27 10.94
C ASP A 338 25.70 1.53 12.15
N GLY A 339 24.45 1.85 12.51
CA GLY A 339 23.74 1.28 13.64
C GLY A 339 23.05 -0.05 13.34
N ARG A 340 22.06 -0.42 14.17
CA ARG A 340 21.37 -1.72 14.04
C ARG A 340 20.46 -1.88 12.81
N GLY A 341 20.33 -0.84 11.99
CA GLY A 341 19.46 -0.74 10.82
C GLY A 341 17.96 -0.75 11.11
N ILE A 342 17.17 -0.33 10.12
CA ILE A 342 15.70 -0.39 10.18
C ILE A 342 15.19 -1.77 9.73
N ARG A 343 14.41 -2.44 10.59
CA ARG A 343 13.82 -3.76 10.29
C ARG A 343 12.42 -3.61 9.75
N ALA A 344 11.93 -4.59 8.99
CA ALA A 344 10.56 -4.60 8.47
C ALA A 344 9.49 -4.43 9.58
N GLU A 345 9.71 -5.04 10.75
CA GLU A 345 8.85 -4.89 11.94
C GLU A 345 8.84 -3.46 12.51
N ASP A 346 9.95 -2.74 12.37
CA ASP A 346 10.05 -1.33 12.75
C ASP A 346 9.56 -0.42 11.60
N MET A 347 9.54 -0.90 10.35
CA MET A 347 8.88 -0.24 9.22
C MET A 347 7.34 -0.35 9.27
N GLU A 348 6.77 -1.40 9.86
CA GLU A 348 5.33 -1.44 10.15
C GLU A 348 4.96 -0.49 11.31
N LYS A 349 5.88 -0.29 12.28
CA LYS A 349 5.79 0.82 13.25
C LYS A 349 6.10 2.19 12.63
N ALA A 350 6.70 2.25 11.43
CA ALA A 350 7.07 3.48 10.74
C ALA A 350 5.90 4.23 10.06
N GLN A 351 4.67 3.98 10.50
CA GLN A 351 3.65 5.03 10.56
C GLN A 351 3.96 6.09 11.65
N SER A 352 5.10 5.97 12.35
CA SER A 352 5.67 7.01 13.20
C SER A 352 5.75 8.37 12.47
N LEU A 353 5.30 9.42 13.15
CA LEU A 353 5.09 10.75 12.58
C LEU A 353 6.32 11.36 11.89
N GLY A 354 7.54 11.04 12.33
CA GLY A 354 8.78 11.50 11.71
C GLY A 354 9.01 10.97 10.29
N LEU A 355 8.88 9.65 10.11
CA LEU A 355 9.04 9.00 8.81
C LEU A 355 7.89 9.33 7.84
N VAL A 356 6.68 9.56 8.36
CA VAL A 356 5.57 10.13 7.59
C VAL A 356 5.88 11.56 7.15
N GLY A 357 6.29 12.43 8.08
CA GLY A 357 6.59 13.85 7.79
C GLY A 357 7.76 14.06 6.84
N MET A 358 8.77 13.18 6.83
CA MET A 358 9.83 13.19 5.81
C MET A 358 9.28 12.83 4.42
N ARG A 359 8.42 11.80 4.32
CA ARG A 359 7.78 11.41 3.04
C ARG A 359 6.83 12.49 2.53
N GLU A 360 6.04 13.11 3.40
CA GLU A 360 5.18 14.25 3.04
C GLU A 360 5.99 15.43 2.48
N ARG A 361 7.10 15.79 3.13
CA ARG A 361 7.97 16.89 2.67
C ARG A 361 8.66 16.59 1.34
N VAL A 362 9.17 15.38 1.13
CA VAL A 362 9.76 14.98 -0.16
C VAL A 362 8.71 14.99 -1.29
N TRP A 363 7.51 14.45 -1.04
CA TRP A 363 6.42 14.47 -2.02
C TRP A 363 5.90 15.88 -2.33
N ALA A 364 5.94 16.82 -1.37
CA ALA A 364 5.57 18.22 -1.61
C ALA A 364 6.51 18.91 -2.61
N MET A 365 7.78 18.49 -2.67
CA MET A 365 8.78 18.94 -3.66
C MET A 365 8.79 18.08 -4.94
N HIS A 366 7.77 17.22 -5.15
CA HIS A 366 7.69 16.27 -6.27
C HIS A 366 8.88 15.30 -6.37
N GLY A 367 9.60 15.08 -5.26
CA GLY A 367 10.73 14.16 -5.19
C GLY A 367 10.35 12.74 -4.76
N ASP A 368 11.35 11.86 -4.81
CA ASP A 368 11.27 10.47 -4.36
C ASP A 368 12.17 10.22 -3.14
N ILE A 369 11.76 9.26 -2.29
CA ILE A 369 12.47 8.88 -1.06
C ILE A 369 12.47 7.36 -0.88
N THR A 370 13.66 6.79 -0.81
CA THR A 370 13.91 5.38 -0.48
C THR A 370 14.49 5.29 0.93
N ILE A 371 14.00 4.34 1.73
CA ILE A 371 14.49 4.08 3.09
C ILE A 371 14.68 2.56 3.22
N ALA A 372 15.90 2.14 3.52
CA ALA A 372 16.30 0.74 3.59
C ALA A 372 17.22 0.49 4.80
N GLY A 373 17.34 -0.79 5.19
CA GLY A 373 18.51 -1.26 5.92
C GLY A 373 19.67 -1.48 4.95
N ASP A 374 20.89 -1.23 5.40
CA ASP A 374 22.12 -1.34 4.61
C ASP A 374 23.03 -2.49 5.11
N GLU A 375 24.00 -2.92 4.30
CA GLU A 375 25.03 -3.91 4.67
C GLU A 375 26.46 -3.36 4.44
N PRO A 376 27.37 -3.34 5.44
CA PRO A 376 27.22 -3.79 6.83
C PRO A 376 26.10 -3.05 7.58
N PRO A 377 25.55 -3.64 8.67
CA PRO A 377 24.29 -3.21 9.26
C PRO A 377 24.26 -1.71 9.54
N GLY A 378 23.17 -1.10 9.09
CA GLY A 378 22.97 0.34 9.11
C GLY A 378 21.59 0.73 8.57
N THR A 379 21.25 2.01 8.63
CA THR A 379 20.09 2.55 7.91
C THR A 379 20.57 3.46 6.80
N ARG A 380 19.91 3.40 5.63
CA ARG A 380 20.17 4.28 4.51
C ARG A 380 18.87 4.93 4.03
N ILE A 381 18.91 6.25 3.90
CA ILE A 381 17.85 7.10 3.35
C ILE A 381 18.44 7.79 2.12
N ASP A 382 17.91 7.50 0.94
CA ASP A 382 18.25 8.20 -0.31
C ASP A 382 17.04 9.00 -0.77
N ILE A 383 17.27 10.26 -1.15
CA ILE A 383 16.24 11.20 -1.58
C ILE A 383 16.70 11.88 -2.86
N VAL A 384 15.79 11.99 -3.84
CA VAL A 384 16.00 12.71 -5.10
C VAL A 384 14.96 13.83 -5.18
N LEU A 385 15.41 15.09 -5.26
CA LEU A 385 14.55 16.27 -5.34
C LEU A 385 14.76 16.99 -6.69
N PRO A 386 13.74 17.10 -7.56
CA PRO A 386 13.85 17.87 -8.79
C PRO A 386 13.88 19.37 -8.48
N LEU A 387 14.95 20.06 -8.89
CA LEU A 387 15.15 21.49 -8.59
C LEU A 387 14.53 22.42 -9.65
N SER A 388 13.60 21.92 -10.47
CA SER A 388 13.11 22.54 -11.71
C SER A 388 12.47 23.93 -11.56
N GLY A 389 12.23 24.39 -10.33
CA GLY A 389 11.84 25.76 -9.99
C GLY A 389 12.40 26.28 -8.66
N HIS A 390 13.42 25.62 -8.08
CA HIS A 390 13.89 25.80 -6.70
C HIS A 390 15.37 26.19 -6.57
N VAL A 391 15.93 26.84 -7.60
CA VAL A 391 17.33 27.31 -7.64
C VAL A 391 17.37 28.84 -7.62
N VAL A 392 18.33 29.39 -6.86
CA VAL A 392 18.64 30.82 -6.73
C VAL A 392 20.00 31.11 -7.36
#